data_AF-A0A1S8BG86-F1
#
_entry.id   AF-A0A1S8BG86-F1
#
_cell.length_a   1.000
_cell.length_b   1.000
_cell.length_c   1.000
_cell.angle_alpha   90.00
_cell.angle_beta   90.00
_cell.angle_gamma   90.00
#
_symmetry.space_group_name_H-M   'P 1'
#
loop_
_entity.id
_entity.type
_entity.pdbx_description
1 polymer ?
#
loop_
_entity_poly.entity_id
_entity_poly.type
_entity_poly.pdbx_seq_one_letter_code
_entity_poly.pdbx_strand_id
1 'polypeptide(L)'
;MIFNAGIGGWTGVNWPWAVYKILTDWVVSTTWPVGFKNADIGLVTKPQGESSAAEPPLGEVFCANVFGHYLLGHYCASLLSAARPSAGRIIWISSLEAYASEFSLADFQGLKSDQPYEASKRLTDVLALTYDCASTRPWTSRYIAADGQAAQEVPEEKRPRMYLSHPGIVVTGIFPLPFPWLMTYLWMLAAYISRWLGSPWHPTRPYPAAVAPVWLALASQELLDDAEELEGKGKWGSSTDRAGNERVSRTEVEGWGWGGIVGEATNRKGRRRGAVDLKEGDREEFEELGRACWKEMEEMREEWEGRVANAP
;
A
#
# COMPACT_ATOMS: atom_id res chain seq x y z
N MET A 1 -5.28 -4.85 -12.85
CA MET A 1 -5.86 -3.68 -12.16
C MET A 1 -4.81 -3.12 -11.20
N ILE A 2 -4.60 -1.80 -11.18
CA ILE A 2 -3.59 -1.15 -10.34
C ILE A 2 -4.29 -0.14 -9.43
N PHE A 3 -4.18 -0.32 -8.12
CA PHE A 3 -4.77 0.54 -7.10
C PHE A 3 -3.71 1.51 -6.58
N ASN A 4 -3.71 2.73 -7.12
CA ASN A 4 -2.79 3.79 -6.71
C ASN A 4 -3.28 4.50 -5.44
N ALA A 5 -2.43 5.27 -4.77
CA ALA A 5 -2.91 6.17 -3.71
C ALA A 5 -3.88 7.23 -4.29
N GLY A 6 -4.98 7.50 -3.57
CA GLY A 6 -5.91 8.57 -3.86
C GLY A 6 -5.46 9.90 -3.26
N ILE A 7 -5.42 10.00 -1.93
CA ILE A 7 -5.10 11.24 -1.20
C ILE A 7 -4.18 10.98 0.00
N GLY A 8 -3.50 12.04 0.46
CA GLY A 8 -2.65 11.99 1.66
C GLY A 8 -3.29 12.52 2.96
N GLY A 9 -4.33 13.36 2.86
CA GLY A 9 -4.92 14.00 4.06
C GLY A 9 -4.02 15.01 4.77
N TRP A 10 -2.99 15.52 4.09
CA TRP A 10 -2.00 16.43 4.68
C TRP A 10 -2.42 17.89 4.62
N THR A 11 -2.19 18.62 5.71
CA THR A 11 -2.43 20.06 5.83
C THR A 11 -1.17 20.90 5.67
N GLY A 12 0.01 20.30 5.85
CA GLY A 12 1.26 21.02 5.70
C GLY A 12 2.48 20.24 6.16
N VAL A 13 3.58 20.97 6.34
CA VAL A 13 4.89 20.43 6.71
C VAL A 13 5.36 21.08 8.00
N ASN A 14 5.89 20.28 8.93
CA ASN A 14 6.68 20.76 10.05
C ASN A 14 8.06 21.22 9.55
N TRP A 15 8.12 22.43 8.98
CA TRP A 15 9.32 22.97 8.32
C TRP A 15 10.57 23.02 9.20
N PRO A 16 10.51 23.49 10.47
CA PRO A 16 11.70 23.50 11.33
C PRO A 16 12.28 22.10 11.52
N TRP A 17 11.41 21.10 11.76
CA TRP A 17 11.83 19.71 11.90
C TRP A 17 12.36 19.13 10.59
N ALA A 18 11.66 19.36 9.48
CA ALA A 18 12.06 18.89 8.16
C ALA A 18 13.45 19.41 7.77
N VAL A 19 13.70 20.73 7.94
CA VAL A 19 14.99 21.35 7.66
C VAL A 19 16.08 20.75 8.56
N TYR A 20 15.85 20.67 9.86
CA TYR A 20 16.81 20.09 10.81
C TYR A 20 17.19 18.65 10.43
N LYS A 21 16.19 17.82 10.12
CA LYS A 21 16.39 16.41 9.77
C LYS A 21 17.08 16.23 8.42
N ILE A 22 16.73 17.02 7.40
CA ILE A 22 17.42 17.00 6.11
C ILE A 22 18.89 17.41 6.26
N LEU A 23 19.19 18.43 7.07
CA LEU A 23 20.57 18.89 7.29
C LEU A 23 21.42 17.91 8.12
N THR A 24 20.81 17.16 9.03
CA THR A 24 21.52 16.20 9.90
C THR A 24 21.59 14.78 9.34
N ASP A 25 20.63 14.39 8.50
CA ASP A 25 20.53 13.06 7.93
C ASP A 25 19.73 13.07 6.62
N TRP A 26 20.36 13.58 5.57
CA TRP A 26 19.73 13.87 4.29
C TRP A 26 19.00 12.67 3.68
N VAL A 27 19.71 11.56 3.46
CA VAL A 27 19.18 10.40 2.72
C VAL A 27 18.05 9.73 3.50
N VAL A 28 18.23 9.51 4.80
CA VAL A 28 17.19 8.87 5.61
C VAL A 28 15.96 9.76 5.67
N SER A 29 16.12 11.06 5.92
CA SER A 29 14.98 11.97 6.11
C SER A 29 14.20 12.25 4.83
N THR A 30 14.83 12.12 3.66
CA THR A 30 14.15 12.25 2.35
C THR A 30 13.57 10.93 1.85
N THR A 31 13.99 9.79 2.41
CA THR A 31 13.43 8.45 2.12
C THR A 31 12.29 8.08 3.08
N TRP A 32 12.44 8.39 4.36
CA TRP A 32 11.50 8.12 5.46
C TRP A 32 11.28 9.41 6.26
N PRO A 33 10.41 10.31 5.79
CA PRO A 33 10.23 11.66 6.35
C PRO A 33 9.38 11.65 7.64
N VAL A 34 9.86 10.95 8.66
CA VAL A 34 9.15 10.78 9.95
C VAL A 34 8.93 12.14 10.64
N GLY A 35 7.66 12.47 10.88
CA GLY A 35 7.22 13.71 11.53
C GLY A 35 7.32 14.95 10.64
N PHE A 36 7.48 14.80 9.32
CA PHE A 36 7.53 15.94 8.40
C PHE A 36 6.14 16.46 8.09
N LYS A 37 5.17 15.55 7.94
CA LYS A 37 3.86 15.82 7.38
C LYS A 37 2.85 15.98 8.51
N ASN A 38 2.12 17.09 8.47
CA ASN A 38 0.97 17.30 9.34
C ASN A 38 -0.28 16.86 8.58
N ALA A 39 -1.17 16.14 9.25
CA ALA A 39 -2.45 15.68 8.69
C ALA A 39 -3.63 16.16 9.55
N ASP A 40 -4.80 16.25 8.94
CA ASP A 40 -6.04 16.47 9.67
C ASP A 40 -6.52 15.16 10.32
N ILE A 41 -6.94 15.26 11.58
CA ILE A 41 -7.51 14.15 12.33
C ILE A 41 -9.03 14.17 12.15
N GLY A 42 -9.63 13.00 11.91
CA GLY A 42 -11.09 12.86 11.84
C GLY A 42 -11.72 13.27 10.51
N LEU A 43 -10.95 13.29 9.42
CA LEU A 43 -11.50 13.51 8.08
C LEU A 43 -12.47 12.38 7.70
N VAL A 44 -13.70 12.76 7.38
CA VAL A 44 -14.77 11.84 6.95
C VAL A 44 -15.22 12.18 5.54
N THR A 45 -15.62 11.16 4.77
CA THR A 45 -16.23 11.36 3.47
C THR A 45 -17.55 12.12 3.61
N LYS A 46 -17.99 12.73 2.51
CA LYS A 46 -19.39 13.16 2.40
C LYS A 46 -20.32 11.94 2.56
N PRO A 47 -21.58 12.13 2.99
CA PRO A 47 -22.57 11.07 2.98
C PRO A 47 -22.64 10.41 1.60
N GLN A 48 -22.66 9.08 1.57
CA GLN A 48 -22.75 8.27 0.36
C GLN A 48 -24.22 7.95 0.00
N GLY A 49 -25.15 8.07 0.95
CA GLY A 49 -26.60 7.87 0.73
C GLY A 49 -27.41 9.17 0.64
N GLU A 50 -28.66 9.07 0.15
CA GLU A 50 -29.58 10.22 0.05
C GLU A 50 -30.16 10.66 1.41
N SER A 51 -30.25 9.73 2.38
CA SER A 51 -30.69 10.03 3.75
C SER A 51 -29.49 10.29 4.65
N SER A 52 -29.23 11.54 4.99
CA SER A 52 -28.19 11.95 5.94
C SER A 52 -28.44 11.51 7.40
N ALA A 53 -29.61 10.92 7.68
CA ALA A 53 -29.89 10.33 8.98
C ALA A 53 -29.37 8.88 9.03
N ALA A 54 -28.39 8.63 9.91
CA ALA A 54 -27.84 7.33 10.32
C ALA A 54 -26.76 6.65 9.43
N GLU A 55 -26.02 7.40 8.62
CA GLU A 55 -24.79 6.89 7.99
C GLU A 55 -23.60 6.93 8.98
N PRO A 56 -22.89 5.81 9.21
CA PRO A 56 -21.71 5.82 10.06
C PRO A 56 -20.57 6.62 9.41
N PRO A 57 -19.67 7.23 10.20
CA PRO A 57 -18.53 7.95 9.65
C PRO A 57 -17.64 6.99 8.84
N LEU A 58 -17.31 7.41 7.62
CA LEU A 58 -16.34 6.73 6.76
C LEU A 58 -15.10 7.62 6.59
N GLY A 59 -13.94 7.13 7.02
CA GLY A 59 -12.69 7.87 6.97
C GLY A 59 -12.30 8.24 5.54
N GLU A 60 -12.01 9.51 5.29
CA GLU A 60 -11.79 10.01 3.92
C GLU A 60 -10.55 9.41 3.27
N VAL A 61 -9.41 9.43 3.98
CA VAL A 61 -8.13 8.90 3.49
C VAL A 61 -8.19 7.38 3.34
N PHE A 62 -8.80 6.68 4.31
CA PHE A 62 -9.05 5.25 4.25
C PHE A 62 -9.93 4.88 3.04
N CYS A 63 -11.02 5.61 2.83
CA CYS A 63 -11.92 5.38 1.71
C CYS A 63 -11.23 5.55 0.36
N ALA A 64 -10.51 6.66 0.18
CA ALA A 64 -9.82 6.98 -1.06
C ALA A 64 -8.63 6.04 -1.36
N ASN A 65 -7.94 5.54 -0.34
CA ASN A 65 -6.73 4.75 -0.52
C ASN A 65 -6.96 3.24 -0.48
N VAL A 66 -7.95 2.77 0.28
CA VAL A 66 -8.17 1.33 0.55
C VAL A 66 -9.59 0.91 0.23
N PHE A 67 -10.61 1.43 0.91
CA PHE A 67 -11.96 0.85 0.84
C PHE A 67 -12.61 1.00 -0.54
N GLY A 68 -12.48 2.15 -1.21
CA GLY A 68 -12.98 2.32 -2.57
C GLY A 68 -12.30 1.37 -3.57
N HIS A 69 -10.99 1.15 -3.43
CA HIS A 69 -10.26 0.17 -4.23
C HIS A 69 -10.66 -1.26 -3.91
N TYR A 70 -10.92 -1.56 -2.63
CA TYR A 70 -11.39 -2.85 -2.18
C TYR A 70 -12.71 -3.21 -2.87
N LEU A 71 -13.71 -2.32 -2.81
CA LEU A 71 -14.99 -2.47 -3.50
C LEU A 71 -14.82 -2.63 -5.01
N LEU A 72 -14.03 -1.76 -5.65
CA LEU A 72 -13.76 -1.86 -7.08
C LEU A 72 -13.15 -3.22 -7.47
N GLY A 73 -12.23 -3.72 -6.66
CA GLY A 73 -11.61 -5.03 -6.88
C GLY A 73 -12.58 -6.19 -6.68
N HIS A 74 -13.46 -6.12 -5.68
CA HIS A 74 -14.54 -7.08 -5.47
C HIS A 74 -15.47 -7.14 -6.69
N TYR A 75 -16.02 -5.99 -7.10
CA TYR A 75 -16.94 -5.92 -8.24
C TYR A 75 -16.29 -6.34 -9.56
N CYS A 76 -14.97 -6.21 -9.68
CA CYS A 76 -14.22 -6.66 -10.86
C CYS A 76 -13.62 -8.06 -10.71
N ALA A 77 -13.81 -8.76 -9.59
CA ALA A 77 -13.15 -10.03 -9.33
C ALA A 77 -13.52 -11.12 -10.34
N SER A 78 -14.78 -11.17 -10.76
CA SER A 78 -15.27 -12.10 -11.79
C SER A 78 -14.61 -11.86 -13.16
N LEU A 79 -14.46 -10.59 -13.55
CA LEU A 79 -13.78 -10.18 -14.78
C LEU A 79 -12.29 -10.52 -14.73
N LEU A 80 -11.65 -10.27 -13.59
CA LEU A 80 -10.25 -10.63 -13.38
C LEU A 80 -10.07 -12.15 -13.45
N SER A 81 -10.96 -12.93 -12.84
CA SER A 81 -10.92 -14.39 -12.89
C SER A 81 -11.11 -14.95 -14.31
N ALA A 82 -11.96 -14.28 -15.11
CA ALA A 82 -12.24 -14.64 -16.49
C ALA A 82 -11.11 -14.25 -17.48
N ALA A 83 -10.14 -13.43 -17.05
CA ALA A 83 -9.06 -12.95 -17.90
C ALA A 83 -8.24 -14.10 -18.53
N ARG A 84 -7.60 -13.78 -19.67
CA ARG A 84 -6.79 -14.70 -20.47
C ARG A 84 -5.46 -14.02 -20.85
N PRO A 85 -4.36 -14.79 -21.01
CA PRO A 85 -4.27 -16.25 -20.89
C PRO A 85 -4.37 -16.76 -19.44
N SER A 86 -3.90 -15.99 -18.46
CA SER A 86 -3.98 -16.25 -17.02
C SER A 86 -5.05 -15.38 -16.34
N ALA A 87 -5.40 -15.72 -15.10
CA ALA A 87 -6.20 -14.83 -14.26
C ALA A 87 -5.57 -13.44 -14.15
N GLY A 88 -6.42 -12.44 -13.98
CA GLY A 88 -6.05 -11.05 -13.84
C GLY A 88 -5.27 -10.79 -12.55
N ARG A 89 -4.60 -9.64 -12.52
CA ARG A 89 -3.78 -9.23 -11.38
C ARG A 89 -4.38 -8.01 -10.70
N ILE A 90 -4.32 -7.98 -9.38
CA ILE A 90 -4.57 -6.80 -8.55
C ILE A 90 -3.23 -6.35 -7.99
N ILE A 91 -2.82 -5.12 -8.30
CA ILE A 91 -1.54 -4.56 -7.86
C ILE A 91 -1.85 -3.39 -6.93
N TRP A 92 -1.56 -3.55 -5.65
CA TRP A 92 -1.73 -2.50 -4.66
C TRP A 92 -0.49 -1.63 -4.58
N ILE A 93 -0.65 -0.31 -4.79
CA ILE A 93 0.42 0.67 -4.59
C ILE A 93 0.38 1.18 -3.14
N SER A 94 1.34 0.67 -2.37
CA SER A 94 1.65 1.13 -1.02
C SER A 94 2.77 2.19 -1.01
N SER A 95 3.35 2.44 0.15
CA SER A 95 4.42 3.41 0.39
C SER A 95 5.56 2.80 1.21
N LEU A 96 6.74 3.42 1.17
CA LEU A 96 7.83 3.16 2.13
C LEU A 96 7.46 3.56 3.56
N GLU A 97 6.40 4.36 3.71
CA GLU A 97 5.92 4.91 4.97
C GLU A 97 4.79 4.08 5.59
N ALA A 98 4.61 2.84 5.13
CA ALA A 98 3.63 1.88 5.68
C ALA A 98 4.11 1.30 7.02
N TYR A 99 4.39 2.15 8.00
CA TYR A 99 4.95 1.74 9.29
C TYR A 99 3.93 0.98 10.12
N ALA A 100 4.39 -0.02 10.86
CA ALA A 100 3.52 -0.80 11.75
C ALA A 100 2.95 0.06 12.89
N SER A 101 3.71 1.06 13.37
CA SER A 101 3.32 1.95 14.47
C SER A 101 2.12 2.84 14.18
N GLU A 102 1.86 3.17 12.91
CA GLU A 102 0.72 4.01 12.52
C GLU A 102 -0.57 3.18 12.32
N PHE A 103 -0.42 1.85 12.33
CA PHE A 103 -1.43 0.79 12.28
C PHE A 103 -2.24 0.57 13.56
N SER A 104 -3.56 0.79 13.63
CA SER A 104 -4.37 0.30 14.76
C SER A 104 -5.70 -0.32 14.33
N LEU A 105 -5.95 -1.56 14.76
CA LEU A 105 -7.25 -2.22 14.58
C LEU A 105 -8.39 -1.49 15.31
N ALA A 106 -8.10 -0.81 16.43
CA ALA A 106 -9.09 -0.05 17.18
C ALA A 106 -9.48 1.29 16.51
N ASP A 107 -8.68 1.73 15.54
CA ASP A 107 -8.95 2.89 14.69
C ASP A 107 -8.72 2.50 13.22
N PHE A 108 -9.43 1.47 12.79
CA PHE A 108 -9.20 0.78 11.51
C PHE A 108 -9.20 1.72 10.29
N GLN A 109 -10.04 2.76 10.33
CA GLN A 109 -10.17 3.77 9.28
C GLN A 109 -9.23 4.97 9.45
N GLY A 110 -8.41 5.01 10.51
CA GLY A 110 -7.50 6.11 10.81
C GLY A 110 -8.19 7.44 11.17
N LEU A 111 -9.37 7.39 11.80
CA LEU A 111 -10.14 8.60 12.15
C LEU A 111 -9.53 9.37 13.32
N LYS A 112 -8.79 8.70 14.20
CA LYS A 112 -8.11 9.30 15.36
C LYS A 112 -6.60 9.44 15.14
N SER A 113 -6.08 8.87 14.06
CA SER A 113 -4.68 8.93 13.67
C SER A 113 -4.29 10.33 13.17
N ASP A 114 -3.12 10.79 13.58
CA ASP A 114 -2.43 11.95 13.00
C ASP A 114 -1.54 11.57 11.80
N GLN A 115 -1.52 10.28 11.43
CA GLN A 115 -0.85 9.71 10.25
C GLN A 115 -1.80 8.80 9.44
N PRO A 116 -2.97 9.29 9.00
CA PRO A 116 -4.00 8.46 8.35
C PRO A 116 -3.54 7.89 7.01
N TYR A 117 -2.61 8.55 6.31
CA TYR A 117 -2.03 8.02 5.07
C TYR A 117 -1.19 6.78 5.33
N GLU A 118 -0.26 6.86 6.27
CA GLU A 118 0.63 5.79 6.71
C GLU A 118 -0.18 4.59 7.19
N ALA A 119 -1.20 4.82 8.02
CA ALA A 119 -2.15 3.80 8.47
C ALA A 119 -2.83 3.09 7.29
N SER A 120 -3.33 3.83 6.30
CA SER A 120 -3.97 3.27 5.10
C SER A 120 -2.99 2.43 4.25
N LYS A 121 -1.71 2.84 4.19
CA LYS A 121 -0.66 2.10 3.47
C LYS A 121 -0.21 0.86 4.22
N ARG A 122 -0.20 0.90 5.55
CA ARG A 122 0.04 -0.30 6.37
C ARG A 122 -1.07 -1.33 6.19
N LEU A 123 -2.33 -0.90 6.20
CA LEU A 123 -3.46 -1.79 5.89
C LEU A 123 -3.34 -2.40 4.48
N THR A 124 -2.93 -1.59 3.50
CA THR A 124 -2.65 -2.06 2.13
C THR A 124 -1.59 -3.18 2.10
N ASP A 125 -0.49 -3.01 2.85
CA ASP A 125 0.57 -4.02 2.95
C ASP A 125 0.02 -5.33 3.53
N VAL A 126 -0.73 -5.23 4.64
CA VAL A 126 -1.32 -6.38 5.33
C VAL A 126 -2.27 -7.15 4.42
N LEU A 127 -3.21 -6.46 3.75
CA LEU A 127 -4.19 -7.11 2.88
C LEU A 127 -3.52 -7.83 1.70
N ALA A 128 -2.59 -7.18 1.01
CA ALA A 128 -1.96 -7.73 -0.18
C ALA A 128 -1.05 -8.93 0.12
N LEU A 129 -0.28 -8.88 1.22
CA LEU A 129 0.64 -9.96 1.59
C LEU A 129 -0.10 -11.16 2.16
N THR A 130 -1.21 -10.95 2.87
CA THR A 130 -1.97 -12.04 3.49
C THR A 130 -3.10 -12.60 2.62
N TYR A 131 -3.30 -12.09 1.40
CA TYR A 131 -4.38 -12.51 0.50
C TYR A 131 -4.42 -14.03 0.20
N ASP A 132 -3.25 -14.65 0.02
CA ASP A 132 -3.14 -16.08 -0.32
C ASP A 132 -2.97 -16.99 0.92
N CYS A 133 -2.96 -16.42 2.14
CA CYS A 133 -2.79 -17.19 3.36
C CYS A 133 -4.02 -18.06 3.66
N ALA A 134 -3.78 -19.23 4.24
CA ALA A 134 -4.86 -20.11 4.68
C ALA A 134 -5.75 -19.45 5.75
N SER A 135 -5.15 -18.63 6.62
CA SER A 135 -5.82 -17.91 7.71
C SER A 135 -6.84 -16.87 7.22
N THR A 136 -6.66 -16.27 6.05
CA THR A 136 -7.53 -15.22 5.48
C THR A 136 -8.50 -15.75 4.44
N ARG A 137 -8.32 -17.00 3.99
CA ARG A 137 -9.08 -17.65 2.91
C ARG A 137 -10.61 -17.58 3.04
N PRO A 138 -11.23 -17.65 4.24
CA PRO A 138 -12.67 -17.47 4.38
C PRO A 138 -13.19 -16.12 3.87
N TRP A 139 -12.42 -15.06 4.05
CA TRP A 139 -12.78 -13.70 3.62
C TRP A 139 -12.32 -13.41 2.20
N THR A 140 -11.12 -13.85 1.82
CA THR A 140 -10.62 -13.61 0.45
C THR A 140 -11.42 -14.40 -0.58
N SER A 141 -12.02 -15.54 -0.20
CA SER A 141 -12.92 -16.30 -1.09
C SER A 141 -14.27 -15.60 -1.27
N ARG A 142 -14.79 -14.90 -0.23
CA ARG A 142 -15.99 -14.06 -0.34
C ARG A 142 -15.72 -12.82 -1.18
N TYR A 143 -14.57 -12.20 -0.95
CA TYR A 143 -14.09 -11.05 -1.73
C TYR A 143 -14.03 -11.31 -3.24
N ILE A 144 -13.70 -12.53 -3.67
CA ILE A 144 -13.65 -12.86 -5.11
C ILE A 144 -14.94 -13.48 -5.65
N ALA A 145 -15.88 -13.86 -4.78
CA ALA A 145 -17.13 -14.47 -5.21
C ALA A 145 -17.97 -13.43 -5.96
N ALA A 146 -18.57 -13.84 -7.08
CA ALA A 146 -19.49 -13.00 -7.83
C ALA A 146 -20.86 -12.94 -7.14
N ASP A 147 -21.52 -11.78 -7.20
CA ASP A 147 -22.86 -11.59 -6.66
C ASP A 147 -23.83 -12.69 -7.12
N GLY A 148 -24.49 -13.34 -6.15
CA GLY A 148 -25.54 -14.33 -6.39
C GLY A 148 -25.06 -15.76 -6.65
N GLN A 149 -23.75 -16.02 -6.72
CA GLN A 149 -23.23 -17.38 -6.66
C GLN A 149 -22.90 -17.69 -5.19
N ALA A 150 -23.60 -18.68 -4.60
CA ALA A 150 -23.14 -19.28 -3.34
C ALA A 150 -21.66 -19.60 -3.52
N ALA A 151 -20.80 -19.21 -2.56
CA ALA A 151 -19.33 -19.24 -2.63
C ALA A 151 -18.76 -20.57 -3.13
N GLN A 152 -18.93 -20.84 -4.42
CA GLN A 152 -18.34 -21.96 -5.12
C GLN A 152 -16.90 -21.55 -5.26
N GLU A 153 -16.01 -22.39 -4.73
CA GLU A 153 -14.59 -22.13 -4.74
C GLU A 153 -14.15 -21.87 -6.19
N VAL A 154 -13.84 -20.60 -6.48
CA VAL A 154 -13.16 -20.25 -7.72
C VAL A 154 -11.89 -21.09 -7.75
N PRO A 155 -11.66 -21.91 -8.80
CA PRO A 155 -10.47 -22.74 -8.88
C PRO A 155 -9.22 -21.90 -8.65
N GLU A 156 -8.22 -22.43 -7.96
CA GLU A 156 -7.04 -21.65 -7.55
C GLU A 156 -6.36 -20.94 -8.73
N GLU A 157 -6.29 -21.62 -9.88
CA GLU A 157 -5.75 -21.11 -11.15
C GLU A 157 -6.53 -19.92 -11.72
N LYS A 158 -7.78 -19.75 -11.30
CA LYS A 158 -8.69 -18.69 -11.71
C LYS A 158 -8.80 -17.57 -10.70
N ARG A 159 -8.23 -17.72 -9.50
CA ARG A 159 -8.21 -16.63 -8.52
C ARG A 159 -7.33 -15.49 -9.03
N PRO A 160 -7.79 -14.23 -8.98
CA PRO A 160 -6.93 -13.10 -9.28
C PRO A 160 -5.72 -13.09 -8.36
N ARG A 161 -4.52 -12.86 -8.92
CA ARG A 161 -3.29 -12.74 -8.13
C ARG A 161 -3.20 -11.34 -7.54
N MET A 162 -2.76 -11.24 -6.28
CA MET A 162 -2.60 -9.97 -5.60
C MET A 162 -1.13 -9.69 -5.29
N TYR A 163 -0.59 -8.59 -5.82
CA TYR A 163 0.78 -8.14 -5.62
C TYR A 163 0.84 -6.79 -4.92
N LEU A 164 1.94 -6.56 -4.21
CA LEU A 164 2.20 -5.34 -3.46
C LEU A 164 3.37 -4.58 -4.09
N SER A 165 3.18 -3.28 -4.35
CA SER A 165 4.21 -2.41 -4.91
C SER A 165 4.33 -1.08 -4.19
N HIS A 166 5.41 -0.34 -4.44
CA HIS A 166 5.48 1.09 -4.12
C HIS A 166 6.32 1.85 -5.16
N PRO A 167 6.06 3.14 -5.38
CA PRO A 167 6.71 3.92 -6.45
C PRO A 167 8.08 4.50 -6.05
N GLY A 168 8.54 4.20 -4.82
CA GLY A 168 9.62 4.95 -4.18
C GLY A 168 9.21 6.40 -3.91
N ILE A 169 10.20 7.28 -3.86
CA ILE A 169 10.05 8.73 -3.73
C ILE A 169 9.91 9.34 -5.11
N VAL A 170 8.71 9.86 -5.38
CA VAL A 170 8.32 10.48 -6.64
C VAL A 170 7.73 11.86 -6.38
N VAL A 171 8.11 12.83 -7.21
CA VAL A 171 7.55 14.18 -7.15
C VAL A 171 6.27 14.21 -7.98
N THR A 172 5.14 14.31 -7.29
CA THR A 172 3.79 14.43 -7.89
C THR A 172 3.00 15.53 -7.18
N GLY A 173 1.79 15.82 -7.67
CA GLY A 173 0.87 16.76 -7.04
C GLY A 173 0.13 16.22 -5.80
N ILE A 174 0.51 15.06 -5.26
CA ILE A 174 -0.21 14.43 -4.13
C ILE A 174 -0.04 15.22 -2.82
N PHE A 175 1.09 15.91 -2.64
CA PHE A 175 1.39 16.68 -1.45
C PHE A 175 1.19 18.18 -1.70
N PRO A 176 0.36 18.88 -0.92
CA PRO A 176 0.17 20.31 -1.09
C PRO A 176 1.39 21.08 -0.57
N LEU A 177 2.21 21.61 -1.48
CA LEU A 177 3.36 22.45 -1.12
C LEU A 177 3.01 23.95 -1.18
N PRO A 178 3.40 24.75 -0.18
CA PRO A 178 3.31 26.21 -0.28
C PRO A 178 4.21 26.69 -1.43
N PHE A 179 3.78 27.71 -2.18
CA PHE A 179 4.55 28.22 -3.34
C PHE A 179 4.99 27.07 -4.28
N PRO A 180 4.05 26.33 -4.89
CA PRO A 180 4.36 25.11 -5.64
C PRO A 180 5.33 25.35 -6.80
N TRP A 181 5.37 26.57 -7.34
CA TRP A 181 6.32 27.01 -8.38
C TRP A 181 7.78 26.99 -7.94
N LEU A 182 8.07 26.97 -6.63
CA LEU A 182 9.42 26.88 -6.08
C LEU A 182 9.63 25.56 -5.34
N MET A 183 8.74 25.24 -4.39
CA MET A 183 8.94 24.11 -3.48
C MET A 183 8.98 22.77 -4.20
N THR A 184 8.23 22.60 -5.29
CA THR A 184 8.28 21.38 -6.10
C THR A 184 9.69 21.13 -6.66
N TYR A 185 10.36 22.18 -7.14
CA TYR A 185 11.71 22.06 -7.69
C TYR A 185 12.76 21.86 -6.60
N LEU A 186 12.61 22.50 -5.44
CA LEU A 186 13.49 22.26 -4.28
C LEU A 186 13.36 20.83 -3.75
N TRP A 187 12.13 20.33 -3.63
CA TRP A 187 11.88 18.94 -3.27
C TRP A 187 12.46 17.98 -4.30
N MET A 188 12.26 18.26 -5.60
CA MET A 188 12.84 17.46 -6.67
C MET A 188 14.37 17.46 -6.62
N LEU A 189 15.01 18.60 -6.37
CA LEU A 189 16.46 18.68 -6.17
C LEU A 189 16.88 17.85 -4.96
N ALA A 190 16.15 17.92 -3.85
CA ALA A 190 16.47 17.17 -2.65
C ALA A 190 16.44 15.66 -2.87
N ALA A 191 15.41 15.20 -3.58
CA ALA A 191 15.24 13.81 -3.99
C ALA A 191 16.36 13.35 -4.96
N TYR A 192 16.79 14.20 -5.90
CA TYR A 192 17.94 13.90 -6.76
C TYR A 192 19.26 13.80 -5.99
N ILE A 193 19.48 14.67 -5.01
CA ILE A 193 20.66 14.60 -4.14
C ILE A 193 20.67 13.25 -3.41
N SER A 194 19.53 12.80 -2.87
CA SER A 194 19.44 11.49 -2.22
C SER A 194 19.72 10.32 -3.15
N ARG A 195 19.24 10.40 -4.40
CA ARG A 195 19.59 9.42 -5.45
C ARG A 195 21.09 9.42 -5.72
N TRP A 196 21.69 10.59 -5.91
CA TRP A 196 23.13 10.71 -6.13
C TRP A 196 23.95 10.26 -4.93
N LEU A 197 23.42 10.33 -3.70
CA LEU A 197 24.06 9.77 -2.51
C LEU A 197 23.88 8.24 -2.39
N GLY A 198 23.15 7.61 -3.32
CA GLY A 198 23.03 6.16 -3.42
C GLY A 198 21.72 5.58 -2.89
N SER A 199 20.74 6.42 -2.56
CA SER A 199 19.41 5.92 -2.20
C SER A 199 18.75 5.26 -3.41
N PRO A 200 18.35 3.97 -3.33
CA PRO A 200 17.68 3.30 -4.43
C PRO A 200 16.25 3.80 -4.60
N TRP A 201 15.65 4.35 -3.55
CA TRP A 201 14.24 4.69 -3.49
C TRP A 201 13.89 6.06 -4.07
N HIS A 202 14.77 6.69 -4.83
CA HIS A 202 14.49 8.00 -5.43
C HIS A 202 14.35 7.97 -6.95
N PRO A 203 13.34 7.26 -7.53
CA PRO A 203 13.01 7.40 -8.95
C PRO A 203 12.71 8.83 -9.38
N THR A 204 12.29 9.71 -8.47
CA THR A 204 12.06 11.16 -8.61
C THR A 204 10.95 11.57 -9.59
N ARG A 205 10.86 10.94 -10.76
CA ARG A 205 9.89 11.25 -11.82
C ARG A 205 8.82 10.15 -11.93
N PRO A 206 7.60 10.48 -12.38
CA PRO A 206 6.51 9.50 -12.51
C PRO A 206 6.85 8.29 -13.38
N TYR A 207 7.58 8.49 -14.49
CA TYR A 207 7.87 7.39 -15.43
C TYR A 207 8.80 6.32 -14.80
N PRO A 208 10.00 6.64 -14.28
CA PRO A 208 10.80 5.68 -13.50
C PRO A 208 10.06 5.10 -12.28
N ALA A 209 9.22 5.90 -11.62
CA ALA A 209 8.45 5.46 -10.46
C ALA A 209 7.37 4.41 -10.80
N ALA A 210 7.00 4.27 -12.08
CA ALA A 210 6.05 3.27 -12.55
C ALA A 210 6.67 1.91 -12.86
N VAL A 211 8.01 1.77 -12.80
CA VAL A 211 8.70 0.54 -13.26
C VAL A 211 8.23 -0.73 -12.54
N ALA A 212 8.07 -0.71 -11.21
CA ALA A 212 7.62 -1.88 -10.45
C ALA A 212 6.17 -2.28 -10.73
N PRO A 213 5.17 -1.38 -10.67
CA PRO A 213 3.80 -1.78 -10.99
C PRO A 213 3.59 -2.14 -12.46
N VAL A 214 4.32 -1.50 -13.39
CA VAL A 214 4.29 -1.88 -14.81
C VAL A 214 4.91 -3.26 -15.01
N TRP A 215 6.04 -3.55 -14.37
CA TRP A 215 6.65 -4.87 -14.41
C TRP A 215 5.72 -5.95 -13.84
N LEU A 216 5.11 -5.72 -12.67
CA LEU A 216 4.11 -6.64 -12.10
C LEU A 216 2.91 -6.84 -13.02
N ALA A 217 2.52 -5.83 -13.81
CA ALA A 217 1.41 -5.95 -14.75
C ALA A 217 1.78 -6.74 -16.01
N LEU A 218 3.03 -6.66 -16.48
CA LEU A 218 3.45 -7.15 -17.80
C LEU A 218 4.35 -8.39 -17.78
N ALA A 219 5.03 -8.67 -16.66
CA ALA A 219 5.89 -9.84 -16.52
C ALA A 219 5.09 -11.14 -16.75
N SER A 220 5.74 -12.18 -17.28
CA SER A 220 5.09 -13.50 -17.38
C SER A 220 4.71 -14.01 -15.99
N GLN A 221 3.65 -14.82 -15.93
CA GLN A 221 3.22 -15.38 -14.64
C GLN A 221 4.31 -16.29 -14.06
N GLU A 222 4.94 -17.11 -14.91
CA GLU A 222 6.08 -17.97 -14.55
C GLU A 222 7.21 -17.18 -13.87
N LEU A 223 7.61 -16.02 -14.41
CA LEU A 223 8.69 -15.20 -13.82
C LEU A 223 8.34 -14.70 -12.42
N LEU A 224 7.06 -14.35 -12.18
CA LEU A 224 6.61 -13.87 -10.89
C LEU A 224 6.47 -15.02 -9.88
N ASP A 225 5.95 -16.16 -10.33
CA ASP A 225 5.81 -17.37 -9.51
C ASP A 225 7.19 -17.88 -9.08
N ASP A 226 8.15 -17.99 -10.01
CA ASP A 226 9.54 -18.38 -9.71
C ASP A 226 10.19 -17.44 -8.68
N ALA A 227 9.92 -16.13 -8.80
CA ALA A 227 10.48 -15.13 -7.89
C ALA A 227 9.85 -15.19 -6.48
N GLU A 228 8.56 -15.50 -6.36
CA GLU A 228 7.88 -15.67 -5.07
C GLU A 228 8.10 -17.06 -4.47
N GLU A 229 8.36 -18.10 -5.27
CA GLU A 229 8.78 -19.41 -4.78
C GLU A 229 10.19 -19.35 -4.17
N LEU A 230 11.12 -18.66 -4.83
CA LEU A 230 12.50 -18.55 -4.37
C LEU A 230 12.67 -17.59 -3.19
N GLU A 231 12.06 -16.39 -3.28
CA GLU A 231 12.29 -15.31 -2.31
C GLU A 231 11.09 -15.03 -1.43
N GLY A 232 9.99 -15.77 -1.57
CA GLY A 232 8.75 -15.50 -0.84
C GLY A 232 7.90 -14.37 -1.45
N LYS A 233 6.65 -14.31 -1.01
CA LYS A 233 5.73 -13.23 -1.37
C LYS A 233 6.14 -11.95 -0.66
N GLY A 234 6.20 -10.83 -1.37
CA GLY A 234 6.80 -9.62 -0.83
C GLY A 234 6.43 -8.35 -1.56
N LYS A 235 7.02 -7.23 -1.10
CA LYS A 235 6.77 -5.90 -1.66
C LYS A 235 7.79 -5.54 -2.73
N TRP A 236 7.31 -5.04 -3.86
CA TRP A 236 8.14 -4.68 -5.01
C TRP A 236 8.22 -3.16 -5.21
N GLY A 237 9.42 -2.61 -5.11
CA GLY A 237 9.69 -1.19 -5.22
C GLY A 237 10.23 -0.75 -6.57
N SER A 238 9.73 0.38 -7.06
CA SER A 238 10.40 1.14 -8.12
C SER A 238 11.66 1.77 -7.55
N SER A 239 12.80 1.44 -8.12
CA SER A 239 14.09 1.90 -7.65
C SER A 239 14.96 2.42 -8.79
N THR A 240 15.99 3.19 -8.46
CA THR A 240 16.98 3.69 -9.42
C THR A 240 18.39 3.51 -8.90
N ASP A 241 19.38 3.50 -9.78
CA ASP A 241 20.78 3.67 -9.38
C ASP A 241 21.12 5.17 -9.26
N ARG A 242 22.40 5.47 -8.99
CA ARG A 242 22.89 6.85 -8.88
C ARG A 242 22.77 7.62 -10.20
N ALA A 243 22.82 6.93 -11.33
CA ALA A 243 22.69 7.53 -12.67
C ALA A 243 21.21 7.76 -13.07
N GLY A 244 20.28 7.12 -12.36
CA GLY A 244 18.85 7.20 -12.64
C GLY A 244 18.32 6.05 -13.49
N ASN A 245 19.08 4.99 -13.70
CA ASN A 245 18.60 3.79 -14.40
C ASN A 245 17.58 3.08 -13.49
N GLU A 246 16.35 2.97 -13.97
CA GLU A 246 15.25 2.34 -13.24
C GLU A 246 15.39 0.81 -13.19
N ARG A 247 14.95 0.23 -12.08
CA ARG A 247 14.84 -1.21 -11.89
C ARG A 247 13.81 -1.53 -10.82
N VAL A 248 13.32 -2.77 -10.86
CA VAL A 248 12.50 -3.33 -9.78
C VAL A 248 13.41 -3.88 -8.70
N SER A 249 13.06 -3.69 -7.44
CA SER A 249 13.77 -4.27 -6.29
C SER A 249 12.78 -4.68 -5.22
N ARG A 250 13.12 -5.70 -4.42
CA ARG A 250 12.32 -6.04 -3.22
C ARG A 250 12.45 -4.94 -2.17
N THR A 251 11.47 -4.85 -1.29
CA THR A 251 11.46 -3.91 -0.16
C THR A 251 10.95 -4.62 1.07
N GLU A 252 11.61 -4.39 2.21
CA GLU A 252 11.22 -4.95 3.49
C GLU A 252 9.90 -4.35 4.00
N VAL A 253 9.07 -5.18 4.63
CA VAL A 253 7.84 -4.80 5.31
C VAL A 253 7.97 -5.20 6.79
N GLU A 254 7.71 -4.24 7.70
CA GLU A 254 7.81 -4.47 9.14
C GLU A 254 6.87 -5.60 9.59
N GLY A 255 7.40 -6.62 10.29
CA GLY A 255 6.67 -7.83 10.70
C GLY A 255 6.49 -8.89 9.60
N TRP A 256 6.96 -8.64 8.37
CA TRP A 256 6.92 -9.61 7.27
C TRP A 256 8.31 -9.89 6.66
N GLY A 257 9.28 -8.99 6.82
CA GLY A 257 10.59 -9.12 6.18
C GLY A 257 10.52 -8.81 4.68
N TRP A 258 11.36 -9.47 3.87
CA TRP A 258 11.38 -9.26 2.42
C TRP A 258 10.38 -10.18 1.71
N GLY A 259 10.28 -11.43 2.19
CA GLY A 259 9.46 -12.49 1.61
C GLY A 259 8.64 -13.30 2.60
N GLY A 260 8.62 -12.94 3.89
CA GLY A 260 7.99 -13.77 4.92
C GLY A 260 8.83 -15.00 5.30
N ILE A 261 10.15 -14.95 5.09
CA ILE A 261 11.07 -16.06 5.37
C ILE A 261 12.02 -15.65 6.50
N VAL A 262 12.09 -16.46 7.57
CA VAL A 262 13.00 -16.21 8.69
C VAL A 262 14.45 -16.47 8.25
N GLY A 263 15.37 -15.57 8.61
CA GLY A 263 16.79 -15.69 8.26
C GLY A 263 17.19 -15.16 6.88
N GLU A 264 16.32 -14.36 6.23
CA GLU A 264 16.63 -13.69 4.96
C GLU A 264 17.88 -12.79 5.05
N ALA A 265 18.57 -12.65 3.92
CA ALA A 265 19.74 -11.79 3.83
C ALA A 265 19.38 -10.31 4.09
N THR A 266 19.97 -9.74 5.13
CA THR A 266 19.68 -8.39 5.63
C THR A 266 20.52 -7.29 4.99
N ASN A 267 21.52 -7.65 4.18
CA ASN A 267 22.46 -6.74 3.52
C ASN A 267 21.92 -6.14 2.20
N ARG A 268 20.63 -6.28 1.92
CA ARG A 268 19.98 -5.73 0.74
C ARG A 268 19.94 -4.19 0.80
N LYS A 269 20.25 -3.54 -0.32
CA LYS A 269 20.24 -2.07 -0.42
C LYS A 269 18.81 -1.53 -0.29
N GLY A 270 18.67 -0.39 0.38
CA GLY A 270 17.36 0.26 0.57
C GLY A 270 16.65 -0.13 1.86
N ARG A 271 17.28 -0.94 2.73
CA ARG A 271 16.72 -1.24 4.04
C ARG A 271 16.67 0.01 4.93
N ARG A 272 15.57 0.20 5.68
CA ARG A 272 15.42 1.31 6.63
C ARG A 272 16.44 1.17 7.76
N ARG A 273 17.08 2.28 8.17
CA ARG A 273 18.00 2.25 9.30
C ARG A 273 17.24 1.92 10.59
N GLY A 274 17.69 0.88 11.30
CA GLY A 274 17.02 0.40 12.52
C GLY A 274 15.90 -0.61 12.26
N ALA A 275 15.74 -1.09 11.03
CA ALA A 275 14.84 -2.21 10.74
C ALA A 275 15.25 -3.45 11.55
N VAL A 276 14.25 -4.19 12.02
CA VAL A 276 14.40 -5.39 12.82
C VAL A 276 14.25 -6.60 11.90
N ASP A 277 15.17 -7.56 12.02
CA ASP A 277 15.11 -8.81 11.27
C ASP A 277 13.89 -9.62 11.68
N LEU A 278 13.26 -10.28 10.71
CA LEU A 278 12.11 -11.15 10.94
C LEU A 278 12.51 -12.32 11.85
N LYS A 279 11.75 -12.51 12.94
CA LYS A 279 11.94 -13.59 13.91
C LYS A 279 10.85 -14.65 13.78
N GLU A 280 11.08 -15.79 14.41
CA GLU A 280 10.05 -16.81 14.62
C GLU A 280 8.88 -16.21 15.42
N GLY A 281 7.63 -16.44 14.97
CA GLY A 281 6.43 -15.84 15.57
C GLY A 281 5.97 -14.55 14.88
N ASP A 282 6.88 -13.73 14.33
CA ASP A 282 6.52 -12.44 13.73
C ASP A 282 5.59 -12.62 12.53
N ARG A 283 5.83 -13.66 11.72
CA ARG A 283 5.00 -13.97 10.56
C ARG A 283 3.60 -14.39 10.98
N GLU A 284 3.49 -15.25 12.00
CA GLU A 284 2.21 -15.69 12.53
C GLU A 284 1.40 -14.51 13.09
N GLU A 285 2.05 -13.57 13.79
CA GLU A 285 1.42 -12.32 14.25
C GLU A 285 0.94 -11.45 13.08
N PHE A 286 1.73 -11.36 12.01
CA PHE A 286 1.34 -10.63 10.79
C PHE A 286 0.15 -11.29 10.07
N GLU A 287 0.14 -12.62 9.98
CA GLU A 287 -0.97 -13.37 9.38
C GLU A 287 -2.25 -13.24 10.23
N GLU A 288 -2.13 -13.21 11.56
CA GLU A 288 -3.24 -12.96 12.47
C GLU A 288 -3.78 -11.53 12.34
N LEU A 289 -2.91 -10.53 12.18
CA LEU A 289 -3.31 -9.18 11.82
C LEU A 289 -4.05 -9.16 10.49
N GLY A 290 -3.55 -9.87 9.48
CA GLY A 290 -4.20 -10.06 8.19
C GLY A 290 -5.60 -10.65 8.32
N ARG A 291 -5.76 -11.68 9.16
CA ARG A 291 -7.06 -12.30 9.46
C ARG A 291 -8.05 -11.28 10.00
N ALA A 292 -7.63 -10.47 10.98
CA ALA A 292 -8.46 -9.42 11.56
C ALA A 292 -8.82 -8.33 10.53
N CYS A 293 -7.85 -7.90 9.73
CA CYS A 293 -8.05 -6.89 8.68
C CYS A 293 -9.02 -7.36 7.59
N TRP A 294 -8.85 -8.57 7.06
CA TRP A 294 -9.74 -9.13 6.04
C TRP A 294 -11.17 -9.33 6.56
N LYS A 295 -11.31 -9.71 7.83
CA LYS A 295 -12.61 -9.79 8.49
C LYS A 295 -13.31 -8.44 8.52
N GLU A 296 -12.64 -7.42 9.04
CA GLU A 296 -13.19 -6.06 9.15
C GLU A 296 -13.55 -5.48 7.77
N MET A 297 -12.69 -5.69 6.76
CA MET A 297 -12.96 -5.21 5.39
C MET A 297 -14.20 -5.85 4.77
N GLU A 298 -14.38 -7.17 4.93
CA GLU A 298 -15.56 -7.87 4.40
C GLU A 298 -16.84 -7.50 5.15
N GLU A 299 -16.79 -7.39 6.48
CA GLU A 299 -17.94 -6.96 7.29
C GLU A 299 -18.37 -5.55 6.90
N MET A 300 -17.41 -4.64 6.72
CA MET A 300 -17.66 -3.27 6.26
C MET A 300 -18.21 -3.26 4.83
N ARG A 301 -17.65 -4.03 3.89
CA ARG A 301 -18.17 -4.14 2.51
C ARG A 301 -19.66 -4.50 2.52
N GLU A 302 -20.02 -5.57 3.22
CA GLU A 302 -21.41 -6.06 3.27
C GLU A 302 -22.35 -5.06 3.93
N GLU A 303 -21.91 -4.36 4.99
CA GLU A 303 -22.68 -3.29 5.60
C GLU A 303 -22.96 -2.16 4.60
N TRP A 304 -21.95 -1.69 3.88
CA TRP A 304 -22.08 -0.59 2.93
C TRP A 304 -22.87 -0.99 1.68
N GLU A 305 -22.66 -2.19 1.13
CA GLU A 305 -23.48 -2.73 0.03
C GLU A 305 -24.95 -2.83 0.44
N GLY A 306 -25.22 -3.34 1.64
CA GLY A 306 -26.57 -3.41 2.20
C GLY A 306 -27.23 -2.04 2.36
N ARG A 307 -26.47 -1.01 2.76
CA ARG A 307 -26.99 0.37 2.88
C ARG A 307 -27.31 0.99 1.53
N VAL A 308 -26.45 0.81 0.54
CA VAL A 308 -26.66 1.35 -0.82
C VAL A 308 -27.81 0.63 -1.53
N ALA A 309 -27.92 -0.69 -1.41
CA ALA A 309 -29.00 -1.46 -2.03
C ALA A 309 -30.39 -1.17 -1.44
N ASN A 310 -30.44 -0.75 -0.16
CA ASN A 310 -31.68 -0.40 0.53
C ASN A 310 -31.94 1.12 0.59
N ALA A 311 -31.16 1.93 -0.13
CA ALA A 311 -31.46 3.34 -0.31
C ALA A 311 -32.78 3.47 -1.13
N PRO A 312 -33.77 4.23 -0.64
CA PRO A 312 -35.07 4.37 -1.29
C PRO A 312 -34.99 5.04 -2.67
#